data_AF-A0AA39ETR4-F1
#
_entry.id   AF-A0AA39ETR4-F1
#
_cell.length_a   1.000
_cell.length_b   1.000
_cell.length_c   1.000
_cell.angle_alpha   90.00
_cell.angle_beta   90.00
_cell.angle_gamma   90.00
#
_symmetry.space_group_name_H-M   'P 1'
#
loop_
_entity.id
_entity.type
_entity.pdbx_description
1 polymer ?
#
loop_
_entity_poly.entity_id
_entity_poly.type
_entity_poly.pdbx_seq_one_letter_code
_entity_poly.pdbx_strand_id
1 'polypeptide(L)'
;MRGPLSRGQTKEEIIETNERLRAVRIRLDVSYETAKRALVDLMQKYTDSKQVRNLFQRYNLLKSMIKEVIKLETQYWTLVDIPRQEKQETVPAFVLRACAIMEKTHKSGEGVKTSARLAEEAESKRERIDRLESMTTAQIETENTQMTNDLYRLLKKYTGLRNLIRDLKV
;
A
#
# COMPACT_ATOMS: atom_id res chain seq x y z
N MET A 1 43.19 2.35 -21.07
CA MET A 1 41.75 2.63 -20.95
C MET A 1 41.07 1.43 -20.30
N ARG A 2 40.46 1.59 -19.11
CA ARG A 2 39.58 0.57 -18.50
C ARG A 2 38.15 1.08 -18.63
N GLY A 3 37.30 0.35 -19.34
CA GLY A 3 35.87 0.63 -19.42
C GLY A 3 35.18 0.35 -18.07
N PRO A 4 34.06 1.03 -17.75
CA PRO A 4 33.35 0.79 -16.51
C PRO A 4 32.62 -0.55 -16.61
N LEU A 5 33.05 -1.50 -15.79
CA LEU A 5 32.35 -2.75 -15.53
C LEU A 5 30.93 -2.40 -15.04
N SER A 6 29.93 -2.90 -15.76
CA SER A 6 28.59 -3.16 -15.23
C SER A 6 28.74 -3.99 -13.96
N ARG A 7 28.80 -3.35 -12.79
CA ARG A 7 28.70 -4.04 -11.49
C ARG A 7 27.29 -4.60 -11.42
N GLY A 8 27.16 -5.92 -11.53
CA GLY A 8 25.94 -6.61 -11.10
C GLY A 8 25.65 -6.22 -9.65
N GLN A 9 24.37 -6.04 -9.32
CA GLN A 9 23.97 -5.69 -7.95
C GLN A 9 24.53 -6.71 -6.96
N THR A 10 24.95 -6.26 -5.79
CA THR A 10 25.43 -7.19 -4.76
C THR A 10 24.27 -7.98 -4.17
N LYS A 11 24.55 -9.12 -3.54
CA LYS A 11 23.51 -9.93 -2.89
C LYS A 11 22.79 -9.12 -1.81
N GLU A 12 23.53 -8.28 -1.09
CA GLU A 12 23.00 -7.39 -0.06
C GLU A 12 22.01 -6.37 -0.64
N GLU A 13 22.32 -5.74 -1.79
CA GLU A 13 21.43 -4.80 -2.47
C GLU A 13 20.12 -5.47 -2.93
N ILE A 14 20.21 -6.74 -3.35
CA ILE A 14 19.07 -7.53 -3.81
C ILE A 14 18.19 -7.94 -2.61
N ILE A 15 18.79 -8.27 -1.47
CA ILE A 15 18.09 -8.51 -0.20
C ILE A 15 17.42 -7.23 0.30
N GLU A 16 18.11 -6.09 0.26
CA GLU A 16 17.54 -4.80 0.64
C GLU A 16 16.32 -4.47 -0.23
N THR A 17 16.41 -4.69 -1.54
CA THR A 17 15.28 -4.52 -2.45
C THR A 17 14.09 -5.41 -2.06
N ASN A 18 14.35 -6.67 -1.68
CA ASN A 18 13.31 -7.61 -1.21
C ASN A 18 12.57 -7.06 0.02
N GLU A 19 13.32 -6.59 1.02
CA GLU A 19 12.77 -6.02 2.25
C GLU A 19 11.91 -4.77 1.98
N ARG A 20 12.39 -3.88 1.11
CA ARG A 20 11.66 -2.66 0.72
C ARG A 20 10.34 -2.99 0.03
N LEU A 21 10.35 -3.92 -0.92
CA LEU A 21 9.13 -4.40 -1.61
C LEU A 21 8.13 -4.99 -0.61
N ARG A 22 8.60 -5.81 0.34
CA ARG A 22 7.75 -6.46 1.36
C ARG A 22 7.12 -5.46 2.32
N ALA A 23 7.92 -4.55 2.88
CA ALA A 23 7.44 -3.55 3.83
C ALA A 23 6.32 -2.70 3.21
N VAL A 24 6.53 -2.27 1.96
CA VAL A 24 5.57 -1.46 1.22
C VAL A 24 4.31 -2.26 0.87
N ARG A 25 4.46 -3.51 0.46
CA ARG A 25 3.32 -4.41 0.19
C ARG A 25 2.42 -4.57 1.40
N ILE A 26 2.97 -4.88 2.58
CA ILE A 26 2.20 -5.07 3.81
C ILE A 26 1.38 -3.81 4.14
N ARG A 27 2.02 -2.65 4.11
CA ARG A 27 1.34 -1.37 4.40
C ARG A 27 0.25 -1.05 3.37
N LEU A 28 0.53 -1.29 2.09
CA LEU A 28 -0.40 -1.01 1.02
C LEU A 28 -1.60 -1.96 1.07
N ASP A 29 -1.39 -3.24 1.41
CA ASP A 29 -2.46 -4.23 1.60
C ASP A 29 -3.43 -3.79 2.70
N VAL A 30 -2.90 -3.36 3.86
CA VAL A 30 -3.73 -2.83 4.96
C VAL A 30 -4.54 -1.62 4.50
N SER A 31 -3.90 -0.69 3.78
CA SER A 31 -4.56 0.52 3.29
C SER A 31 -5.65 0.20 2.26
N TYR A 32 -5.36 -0.74 1.37
CA TYR A 32 -6.29 -1.23 0.35
C TYR A 32 -7.50 -1.92 0.96
N GLU A 33 -7.31 -2.88 1.86
CA GLU A 33 -8.42 -3.61 2.49
C GLU A 33 -9.27 -2.70 3.37
N THR A 34 -8.65 -1.71 4.04
CA THR A 34 -9.40 -0.70 4.81
C THR A 34 -10.30 0.14 3.90
N ALA A 35 -9.78 0.65 2.79
CA ALA A 35 -10.56 1.44 1.83
C ALA A 35 -11.67 0.61 1.16
N LYS A 36 -11.34 -0.64 0.77
CA LYS A 36 -12.27 -1.58 0.17
C LYS A 36 -13.44 -1.89 1.11
N ARG A 37 -13.15 -2.22 2.37
CA ARG A 37 -14.18 -2.51 3.38
C ARG A 37 -15.09 -1.30 3.58
N ALA A 38 -14.53 -0.12 3.73
CA ALA A 38 -15.33 1.10 3.90
C ALA A 38 -16.28 1.35 2.72
N LEU A 39 -15.84 1.11 1.48
CA LEU A 39 -16.69 1.24 0.29
C LEU A 39 -17.79 0.17 0.23
N VAL A 40 -17.47 -1.08 0.58
CA VAL A 40 -18.45 -2.18 0.65
C VAL A 40 -19.51 -1.88 1.72
N ASP A 41 -19.08 -1.44 2.90
CA ASP A 41 -19.99 -1.06 4.00
C ASP A 41 -20.90 0.10 3.59
N LEU A 42 -20.36 1.10 2.90
CA LEU A 42 -21.13 2.23 2.37
C LEU A 42 -22.19 1.77 1.36
N MET A 43 -21.83 0.87 0.45
CA MET A 43 -22.75 0.29 -0.53
C MET A 43 -23.86 -0.51 0.15
N GLN A 44 -23.53 -1.27 1.20
CA GLN A 44 -24.50 -2.02 1.98
C GLN A 44 -25.48 -1.07 2.69
N LYS A 45 -24.98 -0.06 3.42
CA LYS A 45 -25.80 0.97 4.07
C LYS A 45 -26.72 1.69 3.08
N TYR A 46 -26.23 2.00 1.88
CA TYR A 46 -27.04 2.61 0.83
C TYR A 46 -28.16 1.69 0.36
N THR A 47 -27.85 0.41 0.14
CA THR A 47 -28.83 -0.60 -0.26
C THR A 47 -29.92 -0.76 0.80
N ASP A 48 -29.53 -0.85 2.07
CA ASP A 48 -30.46 -0.98 3.20
C ASP A 48 -31.34 0.27 3.36
N SER A 49 -30.78 1.46 3.11
CA SER A 49 -31.53 2.72 3.18
C SER A 49 -32.73 2.75 2.23
N LYS A 50 -32.71 1.98 1.13
CA LYS A 50 -33.82 1.91 0.17
C LYS A 50 -35.06 1.22 0.75
N GLN A 51 -34.88 0.40 1.78
CA GLN A 51 -35.98 -0.29 2.48
C GLN A 51 -36.66 0.61 3.53
N VAL A 52 -36.05 1.76 3.88
CA VAL A 52 -36.59 2.68 4.87
C VAL A 52 -37.70 3.53 4.26
N ARG A 53 -38.95 3.26 4.68
CA ARG A 53 -40.14 3.99 4.22
C ARG A 53 -40.21 5.43 4.74
N ASN A 54 -39.73 5.67 5.97
CA ASN A 54 -39.75 7.01 6.56
C ASN A 54 -38.68 7.89 5.89
N LEU A 55 -39.13 8.90 5.15
CA LEU A 55 -38.26 9.77 4.36
C LEU A 55 -37.28 10.57 5.23
N PHE A 56 -37.67 11.01 6.43
CA PHE A 56 -36.79 11.76 7.34
C PHE A 56 -35.67 10.86 7.89
N GLN A 57 -36.01 9.63 8.27
CA GLN A 57 -35.01 8.65 8.73
C GLN A 57 -34.06 8.26 7.59
N ARG A 58 -34.59 7.99 6.39
CA ARG A 58 -33.78 7.70 5.21
C ARG A 58 -32.85 8.85 4.88
N TYR A 59 -33.33 10.09 4.93
CA TYR A 59 -32.51 11.27 4.72
C TYR A 59 -31.36 11.36 5.72
N ASN A 60 -31.60 11.09 7.01
CA ASN A 60 -30.53 11.09 8.02
C ASN A 60 -29.46 10.03 7.75
N LEU A 61 -29.86 8.83 7.29
CA LEU A 61 -28.91 7.78 6.88
C LEU A 61 -28.05 8.22 5.70
N LEU A 62 -28.69 8.75 4.63
CA LEU A 62 -27.99 9.28 3.46
C LEU A 62 -27.00 10.39 3.86
N LYS A 63 -27.44 11.34 4.70
CA LYS A 63 -26.59 12.42 5.22
C LYS A 63 -25.40 11.90 6.02
N SER A 64 -25.56 10.85 6.83
CA SER A 64 -24.45 10.22 7.56
C SER A 64 -23.45 9.57 6.61
N MET A 65 -23.92 8.87 5.58
CA MET A 65 -23.06 8.24 4.57
C MET A 65 -22.21 9.26 3.82
N ILE A 66 -22.76 10.43 3.46
CA ILE A 66 -21.98 11.53 2.87
C ILE A 66 -20.87 11.98 3.81
N LYS A 67 -21.15 12.14 5.11
CA LYS A 67 -20.13 12.49 6.11
C LYS A 67 -19.04 11.42 6.21
N GLU A 68 -19.40 10.15 6.13
CA GLU A 68 -18.44 9.05 6.12
C GLU A 68 -17.52 9.14 4.89
N VAL A 69 -18.05 9.37 3.69
CA VAL A 69 -17.23 9.56 2.47
C VAL A 69 -16.26 10.72 2.60
N ILE A 70 -16.72 11.88 3.10
CA ILE A 70 -15.86 13.05 3.32
C ILE A 70 -14.73 12.71 4.30
N LYS A 71 -15.05 12.01 5.39
CA LYS A 71 -14.06 11.58 6.39
C LYS A 71 -13.06 10.60 5.78
N LEU A 72 -13.54 9.60 5.03
CA LEU A 72 -12.70 8.62 4.35
C LEU A 72 -11.73 9.31 3.41
N GLU A 73 -12.20 10.21 2.54
CA GLU A 73 -11.34 10.94 1.62
C GLU A 73 -10.28 11.76 2.37
N THR A 74 -10.68 12.52 3.39
CA THR A 74 -9.76 13.35 4.18
C THR A 74 -8.71 12.52 4.91
N GLN A 75 -9.10 11.36 5.45
CA GLN A 75 -8.22 10.47 6.22
C GLN A 75 -7.32 9.58 5.34
N TYR A 76 -7.73 9.21 4.13
CA TYR A 76 -6.89 8.35 3.28
C TYR A 76 -5.75 9.10 2.59
N TRP A 77 -5.90 10.39 2.31
CA TRP A 77 -4.80 11.19 1.75
C TRP A 77 -3.59 11.30 2.69
N THR A 78 -3.77 11.13 4.00
CA THR A 78 -2.66 11.16 4.96
C THR A 78 -1.96 9.81 5.11
N LEU A 79 -2.55 8.71 4.63
CA LEU A 79 -2.06 7.36 4.92
C LEU A 79 -1.03 6.84 3.91
N VAL A 80 -1.16 7.15 2.61
CA VAL A 80 -0.19 6.73 1.58
C VAL A 80 -0.19 7.70 0.39
N ASP A 81 0.95 8.37 0.16
CA ASP A 81 1.18 9.09 -1.09
C ASP A 81 1.65 8.11 -2.17
N ILE A 82 0.95 8.09 -3.32
CA ILE A 82 1.24 7.18 -4.42
C ILE A 82 1.59 8.03 -5.65
N PRO A 83 2.80 7.89 -6.21
CA PRO A 83 3.15 8.62 -7.40
C PRO A 83 2.28 8.22 -8.59
N ARG A 84 2.09 9.15 -9.53
CA ARG A 84 1.60 8.81 -10.86
C ARG A 84 2.74 8.16 -11.66
N GLN A 85 2.46 7.04 -12.33
CA GLN A 85 3.40 6.40 -13.25
C GLN A 85 3.62 7.28 -14.48
N GLU A 86 4.88 7.52 -14.84
CA GLU A 86 5.22 8.30 -16.04
C GLU A 86 5.13 7.43 -17.30
N LYS A 87 4.85 8.02 -18.46
CA LYS A 87 4.56 7.27 -19.70
C LYS A 87 5.71 6.36 -20.15
N GLN A 88 6.95 6.76 -19.88
CA GLN A 88 8.16 6.03 -20.27
C GLN A 88 8.77 5.22 -19.10
N GLU A 89 8.15 5.29 -17.91
CA GLU A 89 8.65 4.63 -16.71
C GLU A 89 8.31 3.15 -16.73
N THR A 90 9.34 2.31 -16.64
CA THR A 90 9.18 0.86 -16.52
C THR A 90 8.45 0.50 -15.22
N VAL A 91 7.78 -0.65 -15.21
CA VAL A 91 7.05 -1.13 -14.01
C VAL A 91 7.97 -1.23 -12.78
N PRO A 92 9.19 -1.82 -12.85
CA PRO A 92 10.08 -1.87 -11.70
C PRO A 92 10.50 -0.49 -11.19
N ALA A 93 10.84 0.45 -12.09
CA ALA A 93 11.22 1.80 -11.71
C ALA A 93 10.09 2.53 -10.97
N PHE A 94 8.86 2.41 -11.48
CA PHE A 94 7.67 2.96 -10.84
C PHE A 94 7.43 2.39 -9.44
N VAL A 95 7.51 1.07 -9.30
CA VAL A 95 7.30 0.40 -8.00
C VAL A 95 8.36 0.83 -6.99
N LEU A 96 9.64 0.85 -7.36
CA LEU A 96 10.72 1.28 -6.47
C LEU A 96 10.59 2.76 -6.07
N ARG A 97 10.11 3.62 -6.96
CA ARG A 97 9.80 5.02 -6.64
C ARG A 97 8.65 5.13 -5.65
N ALA A 98 7.59 4.34 -5.82
CA ALA A 98 6.50 4.25 -4.85
C ALA A 98 7.01 3.78 -3.48
N CYS A 99 7.89 2.77 -3.45
CA CYS A 99 8.53 2.31 -2.21
C CYS A 99 9.28 3.45 -1.51
N ALA A 100 10.13 4.19 -2.24
CA ALA A 100 10.91 5.29 -1.69
C ALA A 100 10.05 6.42 -1.11
N ILE A 101 8.92 6.74 -1.73
CA ILE A 101 7.97 7.75 -1.22
C ILE A 101 7.28 7.25 0.06
N MET A 102 6.85 5.99 0.05
CA MET A 102 6.19 5.38 1.21
C MET A 102 7.14 5.27 2.41
N GLU A 103 8.40 4.94 2.21
CA GLU A 103 9.43 4.94 3.26
C GLU A 103 9.62 6.30 3.92
N LYS A 104 9.59 7.40 3.13
CA LYS A 104 9.71 8.77 3.64
C LYS A 104 8.49 9.19 4.47
N THR A 105 7.28 8.87 4.00
CA THR A 105 6.03 9.20 4.70
C THR A 105 5.84 8.37 5.98
N HIS A 106 6.45 7.19 6.08
CA HIS A 106 6.36 6.33 7.26
C HIS A 106 7.00 6.98 8.51
N LYS A 107 8.15 7.64 8.35
CA LYS A 107 8.91 8.20 9.47
C LYS A 107 8.19 9.33 10.21
N SER A 108 7.18 9.96 9.60
CA SER A 108 6.46 11.10 10.20
C SER A 108 5.16 10.72 10.91
N GLY A 109 4.75 9.44 10.92
CA GLY A 109 3.39 9.04 11.30
C GLY A 109 3.24 7.80 12.19
N GLU A 110 4.33 7.18 12.66
CA GLU A 110 4.21 6.03 13.57
C GLU A 110 3.69 6.48 14.95
N GLY A 111 2.48 6.04 15.29
CA GLY A 111 2.00 6.06 16.68
C GLY A 111 2.86 5.16 17.58
N VAL A 112 2.79 5.38 18.89
CA VAL A 112 3.62 4.67 19.89
C VAL A 112 3.38 3.15 19.81
N LYS A 113 4.32 2.41 19.20
CA LYS A 113 4.36 0.95 19.24
C LYS A 113 4.81 0.50 20.63
N THR A 114 4.22 -0.57 21.14
CA THR A 114 4.68 -1.19 22.39
C THR A 114 6.05 -1.84 22.17
N SER A 115 6.89 -1.88 23.20
CA SER A 115 8.22 -2.51 23.15
C SER A 115 8.15 -3.98 22.68
N ALA A 116 7.11 -4.70 23.09
CA ALA A 116 6.86 -6.08 22.66
C ALA A 116 6.63 -6.22 21.15
N ARG A 117 5.86 -5.31 20.53
CA ARG A 117 5.63 -5.33 19.07
C ARG A 117 6.88 -4.99 18.28
N LEU A 118 7.70 -4.07 18.78
CA LEU A 118 8.97 -3.72 18.14
C LEU A 118 9.95 -4.91 18.16
N ALA A 119 9.98 -5.67 19.25
CA ALA A 119 10.79 -6.88 19.36
C ALA A 119 10.33 -7.97 18.37
N GLU A 120 9.02 -8.23 18.29
CA GLU A 120 8.43 -9.21 17.36
C GLU A 120 8.68 -8.82 15.89
N GLU A 121 8.53 -7.55 15.53
CA GLU A 121 8.83 -7.06 14.18
C GLU A 121 10.32 -7.23 13.84
N ALA A 122 11.21 -6.99 14.81
CA ALA A 122 12.65 -7.16 14.62
C ALA A 122 13.06 -8.63 14.47
N GLU A 123 12.47 -9.53 15.25
CA GLU A 123 12.70 -10.97 15.15
C GLU A 123 12.21 -11.54 13.81
N SER A 124 10.97 -11.21 13.42
CA SER A 124 10.43 -11.59 12.10
C SER A 124 11.27 -11.05 10.95
N LYS A 125 11.81 -9.84 11.08
CA LYS A 125 12.73 -9.28 10.09
C LYS A 125 14.04 -10.08 10.02
N ARG A 126 14.62 -10.42 11.16
CA ARG A 126 15.86 -11.20 11.24
C ARG A 126 15.71 -12.59 10.62
N GLU A 127 14.68 -13.35 11.00
CA GLU A 127 14.40 -14.67 10.42
C GLU A 127 14.28 -14.61 8.89
N ARG A 128 13.69 -13.52 8.38
CA ARG A 128 13.52 -13.31 6.95
C ARG A 128 14.84 -13.04 6.24
N ILE A 129 15.72 -12.22 6.84
CA ILE A 129 17.06 -11.95 6.32
C ILE A 129 17.87 -13.25 6.31
N ASP A 130 17.87 -14.00 7.41
CA ASP A 130 18.59 -15.27 7.53
C ASP A 130 18.13 -16.26 6.44
N ARG A 131 16.82 -16.32 6.14
CA ARG A 131 16.29 -17.12 5.02
C ARG A 131 16.86 -16.65 3.68
N LEU A 132 16.83 -15.35 3.40
CA LEU A 132 17.31 -14.78 2.14
C LEU A 132 18.83 -14.97 1.97
N GLU A 133 19.60 -14.91 3.05
CA GLU A 133 21.04 -15.19 3.05
C GLU A 133 21.35 -16.64 2.66
N SER A 134 20.48 -17.59 3.01
CA SER A 134 20.60 -18.99 2.58
C SER A 134 20.25 -19.24 1.10
N MET A 135 19.58 -18.28 0.45
CA MET A 135 19.16 -18.39 -0.96
C MET A 135 20.26 -17.93 -1.93
N THR A 136 20.19 -18.41 -3.17
CA THR A 136 21.03 -17.89 -4.27
C THR A 136 20.53 -16.53 -4.75
N THR A 137 21.42 -15.71 -5.29
CA THR A 137 21.07 -14.39 -5.84
C THR A 137 19.94 -14.47 -6.87
N ALA A 138 19.99 -15.44 -7.79
CA ALA A 138 18.97 -15.65 -8.83
C ALA A 138 17.58 -15.97 -8.24
N GLN A 139 17.52 -16.71 -7.13
CA GLN A 139 16.25 -17.00 -6.46
C GLN A 139 15.65 -15.73 -5.83
N ILE A 140 16.48 -14.88 -5.21
CA ILE A 140 16.01 -13.63 -4.60
C ILE A 140 15.57 -12.64 -5.68
N GLU A 141 16.28 -12.55 -6.81
CA GLU A 141 15.88 -11.73 -7.96
C GLU A 141 14.55 -12.18 -8.55
N THR A 142 14.30 -13.49 -8.60
CA THR A 142 13.02 -14.06 -9.03
C THR A 142 11.89 -13.67 -8.06
N GLU A 143 12.11 -13.78 -6.74
CA GLU A 143 11.17 -13.30 -5.73
C GLU A 143 10.90 -11.79 -5.89
N ASN A 144 11.94 -10.98 -6.07
CA ASN A 144 11.83 -9.53 -6.23
C ASN A 144 11.02 -9.17 -7.48
N THR A 145 11.23 -9.88 -8.58
CA THR A 145 10.47 -9.69 -9.83
C THR A 145 8.99 -10.00 -9.62
N GLN A 146 8.69 -11.12 -8.97
CA GLN A 146 7.32 -11.49 -8.65
C GLN A 146 6.64 -10.46 -7.74
N MET A 147 7.30 -10.08 -6.64
CA MET A 147 6.79 -9.07 -5.71
C MET A 147 6.61 -7.70 -6.36
N THR A 148 7.50 -7.31 -7.27
CA THR A 148 7.36 -6.07 -8.05
C THR A 148 6.06 -6.08 -8.86
N ASN A 149 5.77 -7.18 -9.55
CA ASN A 149 4.54 -7.32 -10.34
C ASN A 149 3.29 -7.33 -9.46
N ASP A 150 3.33 -8.03 -8.32
CA ASP A 150 2.21 -8.08 -7.38
C ASP A 150 1.94 -6.72 -6.75
N LEU A 151 3.00 -6.03 -6.35
CA LEU A 151 2.92 -4.69 -5.78
C LEU A 151 2.42 -3.68 -6.82
N TYR A 152 2.83 -3.80 -8.09
CA TYR A 152 2.28 -2.99 -9.18
C TYR A 152 0.76 -3.12 -9.30
N ARG A 153 0.24 -4.36 -9.31
CA ARG A 153 -1.20 -4.61 -9.38
C ARG A 153 -1.93 -4.02 -8.18
N LEU A 154 -1.36 -4.17 -6.98
CA LEU A 154 -1.92 -3.63 -5.76
C LEU A 154 -1.96 -2.10 -5.76
N LEU A 155 -0.88 -1.43 -6.20
CA LEU A 155 -0.83 0.02 -6.39
C LEU A 155 -1.95 0.48 -7.32
N LYS A 156 -2.14 -0.18 -8.48
CA LYS A 156 -3.22 0.17 -9.40
C LYS A 156 -4.60 -0.02 -8.80
N LYS A 157 -4.85 -1.14 -8.11
CA LYS A 157 -6.13 -1.40 -7.43
C LYS A 157 -6.43 -0.33 -6.38
N TYR A 158 -5.46 0.01 -5.55
CA TYR A 158 -5.64 1.00 -4.50
C TYR A 158 -5.81 2.42 -5.07
N THR A 159 -5.05 2.81 -6.10
CA THR A 159 -5.30 4.06 -6.83
C THR A 159 -6.73 4.10 -7.39
N GLY A 160 -7.23 2.99 -7.93
CA GLY A 160 -8.62 2.88 -8.38
C GLY A 160 -9.63 3.17 -7.28
N LEU A 161 -9.47 2.56 -6.10
CA LEU A 161 -10.35 2.83 -4.94
C LEU A 161 -10.29 4.28 -4.49
N ARG A 162 -9.10 4.89 -4.50
CA ARG A 162 -8.93 6.31 -4.12
C ARG A 162 -9.65 7.24 -5.08
N ASN A 163 -9.61 6.95 -6.38
CA ASN A 163 -10.35 7.73 -7.37
C ASN A 163 -11.86 7.61 -7.14
N LEU A 164 -12.38 6.40 -6.90
CA LEU A 164 -13.80 6.22 -6.57
C LEU A 164 -14.22 7.00 -5.31
N ILE A 165 -13.43 6.96 -4.25
CA ILE A 165 -13.71 7.72 -3.02
C ILE A 165 -13.73 9.22 -3.30
N ARG A 166 -12.80 9.70 -4.13
CA ARG A 166 -12.75 11.11 -4.55
C ARG A 166 -13.99 11.50 -5.35
N ASP A 167 -14.41 10.66 -6.30
CA ASP A 167 -15.59 10.91 -7.13
C ASP A 167 -16.88 10.91 -6.31
N LEU A 168 -16.97 10.08 -5.26
CA LEU A 168 -18.10 10.05 -4.33
C LEU A 168 -18.20 11.29 -3.41
N LYS A 169 -17.11 12.03 -3.24
CA LYS A 169 -17.08 13.25 -2.40
C LYS A 169 -17.62 14.47 -3.15
N VAL A 170 -17.44 14.51 -4.48
CA VAL A 170 -17.82 15.63 -5.35
C VAL A 170 -19.31 15.64 -5.59
#